data_AF-A0A0R0DYG2-F1
#
_entry.id   AF-A0A0R0DYG2-F1
#
_cell.length_a   1.000
_cell.length_b   1.000
_cell.length_c   1.000
_cell.angle_alpha   90.00
_cell.angle_beta   90.00
_cell.angle_gamma   90.00
#
_symmetry.space_group_name_H-M   'P 1'
#
loop_
_entity.id
_entity.type
_entity.pdbx_description
1 polymer ?
#
loop_
_entity_poly.entity_id
_entity_poly.type
_entity_poly.pdbx_seq_one_letter_code
_entity_poly.pdbx_strand_id
1 'polypeptide(L)'
;MIVIPSVATERASAKFVFTHFNTENGEGINSKPYIFLLGLLLSQYTLTGFDASAHMTEETKDADRNGPKGIISSVGISIVVGWGYILGITFAVTDILYLLSEDNDAGGYAIAQVFYQAFKKRYGHGTGGTICLVIVAVAIFFCGMSSVTSNSRMAYAFSRDGAMPLSSLWHQVNNQEVPIYAVWLSVFISFCMALTSLGSIVAFEAMVSIATIGLYIAYAFPIFFRVTLAKKHFVPGPFNLGRYGVVVGWVAVLWVLTISVLFSLPVSYPITIETLNYTPVAVGCLLILVLSYWIISGRHWFKGPITNI
;
A
#
# COMPACT_ATOMS: atom_id res chain seq x y z
N MET A 1 -8.06 -1.71 18.14
CA MET A 1 -9.46 -2.17 17.94
C MET A 1 -10.33 -2.01 19.16
N ILE A 2 -9.98 -2.56 20.33
CA ILE A 2 -10.89 -2.60 21.49
C ILE A 2 -10.81 -1.32 22.34
N VAL A 3 -9.62 -0.74 22.46
CA VAL A 3 -9.34 0.37 23.40
C VAL A 3 -10.13 1.64 23.08
N ILE A 4 -10.28 2.00 21.80
CA ILE A 4 -10.93 3.26 21.43
C ILE A 4 -12.45 3.21 21.72
N PRO A 5 -13.21 2.18 21.25
CA PRO A 5 -14.62 2.04 21.62
C PRO A 5 -14.86 1.85 23.11
N SER A 6 -13.92 1.23 23.84
CA SER A 6 -14.06 1.02 25.29
C SER A 6 -13.79 2.28 26.12
N VAL A 7 -12.93 3.17 25.63
CA VAL A 7 -12.59 4.44 26.28
C VAL A 7 -13.55 5.56 25.89
N ALA A 8 -14.09 5.55 24.67
CA ALA A 8 -15.05 6.55 24.20
C ALA A 8 -16.32 6.56 25.06
N THR A 9 -16.54 7.66 25.79
CA THR A 9 -17.73 7.92 26.61
C THR A 9 -18.95 8.30 25.79
N GLU A 10 -18.73 9.04 24.70
CA GLU A 10 -19.73 9.39 23.70
C GLU A 10 -19.52 8.54 22.46
N ARG A 11 -20.61 8.03 21.90
CA ARG A 11 -20.59 7.21 20.69
C ARG A 11 -21.57 7.77 19.68
N ALA A 12 -21.16 7.79 18.42
CA ALA A 12 -22.06 8.08 17.32
C ALA A 12 -23.20 7.04 17.30
N SER A 13 -24.40 7.48 16.89
CA SER A 13 -25.53 6.56 16.75
C SER A 13 -25.28 5.56 15.61
N ALA A 14 -25.79 4.33 15.73
CA ALA A 14 -25.70 3.35 14.63
C ALA A 14 -26.34 3.88 13.34
N LYS A 15 -27.41 4.68 13.46
CA LYS A 15 -28.01 5.38 12.32
C LYS A 15 -27.01 6.29 11.63
N PHE A 16 -26.27 7.10 12.38
CA PHE A 16 -25.21 7.94 11.82
C PHE A 16 -24.15 7.09 11.11
N VAL A 17 -23.59 6.10 11.79
CA VAL A 17 -22.50 5.25 11.27
C VAL A 17 -22.87 4.55 9.95
N PHE A 18 -24.10 4.04 9.81
CA PHE A 18 -24.50 3.26 8.64
C PHE A 18 -25.26 4.04 7.56
N THR A 19 -25.76 5.24 7.86
CA THR A 19 -26.62 5.99 6.90
C THR A 19 -26.12 7.39 6.57
N HIS A 20 -25.25 7.96 7.39
CA HIS A 20 -24.74 9.30 7.14
C HIS A 20 -23.59 9.25 6.12
N PHE A 21 -23.80 9.89 4.98
CA PHE A 21 -22.75 10.09 3.98
C PHE A 21 -22.26 11.52 4.06
N ASN A 22 -21.07 11.72 4.64
CA ASN A 22 -20.49 13.05 4.79
C ASN A 22 -20.07 13.60 3.42
N THR A 23 -20.60 14.78 3.07
CA THR A 23 -20.22 15.50 1.85
C THR A 23 -19.32 16.71 2.13
N GLU A 24 -19.19 17.10 3.39
CA GLU A 24 -18.36 18.22 3.84
C GLU A 24 -16.93 17.73 4.02
N ASN A 25 -16.13 17.83 2.96
CA ASN A 25 -14.73 17.38 2.95
C ASN A 25 -13.72 18.51 3.19
N GLY A 26 -14.11 19.78 3.10
CA GLY A 26 -13.16 20.91 3.15
C GLY A 26 -12.31 21.08 1.88
N GLU A 27 -12.41 20.12 0.95
CA GLU A 27 -11.58 20.00 -0.26
C GLU A 27 -12.26 20.52 -1.53
N GLY A 28 -13.40 21.21 -1.41
CA GLY A 28 -14.13 21.80 -2.54
C GLY A 28 -14.80 20.78 -3.48
N ILE A 29 -14.84 19.49 -3.11
CA ILE A 29 -15.47 18.44 -3.92
C ILE A 29 -16.95 18.32 -3.56
N ASN A 30 -17.83 18.62 -4.52
CA ASN A 30 -19.29 18.60 -4.31
C ASN A 30 -20.00 17.35 -4.86
N SER A 31 -19.33 16.55 -5.71
CA SER A 31 -19.94 15.39 -6.37
C SER A 31 -19.96 14.17 -5.44
N LYS A 32 -21.15 13.75 -4.99
CA LYS A 32 -21.31 12.57 -4.10
C LYS A 32 -20.69 11.28 -4.67
N PRO A 33 -20.91 10.92 -5.97
CA PRO A 33 -20.25 9.76 -6.56
C PRO A 33 -18.73 9.87 -6.51
N TYR A 34 -18.19 11.07 -6.69
CA TYR A 34 -16.75 11.29 -6.68
C TYR A 34 -16.16 11.14 -5.27
N ILE A 35 -16.82 11.71 -4.25
CA ILE A 35 -16.44 11.52 -2.83
C ILE A 35 -16.44 10.04 -2.47
N PHE A 36 -17.46 9.29 -2.91
CA PHE A 36 -17.54 7.85 -2.67
C PHE A 36 -16.37 7.10 -3.30
N LEU A 37 -16.03 7.41 -4.55
CA LEU A 37 -14.90 6.79 -5.25
C LEU A 37 -13.55 7.12 -4.61
N LEU A 38 -13.36 8.36 -4.15
CA LEU A 38 -12.16 8.76 -3.40
C LEU A 38 -12.05 8.02 -2.06
N GLY A 39 -13.17 7.76 -1.38
CA GLY A 39 -13.20 6.97 -0.16
C GLY A 39 -12.68 5.53 -0.33
N LEU A 40 -12.75 4.96 -1.54
CA LEU A 40 -12.20 3.63 -1.85
C LEU A 40 -10.66 3.61 -1.84
N LEU A 41 -10.01 4.76 -2.08
CA LEU A 41 -8.55 4.87 -2.16
C LEU A 41 -7.86 4.49 -0.84
N LEU A 42 -8.46 4.86 0.30
CA LEU A 42 -7.91 4.54 1.63
C LEU A 42 -7.83 3.02 1.85
N SER A 43 -8.86 2.28 1.46
CA SER A 43 -8.84 0.81 1.52
C SER A 43 -7.75 0.23 0.61
N GLN A 44 -7.50 0.89 -0.53
CA GLN A 44 -6.50 0.45 -1.50
C GLN A 44 -5.06 0.72 -1.02
N TYR A 45 -4.82 1.82 -0.30
CA TYR A 45 -3.52 2.07 0.33
C TYR A 45 -3.19 1.05 1.42
N THR A 46 -4.20 0.62 2.18
CA THR A 46 -4.00 -0.23 3.37
C THR A 46 -3.84 -1.71 3.04
N LEU A 47 -4.42 -2.21 1.94
CA LEU A 47 -4.35 -3.62 1.54
C LEU A 47 -3.25 -3.88 0.49
N THR A 48 -2.01 -3.49 0.80
CA THR A 48 -0.82 -3.74 -0.04
C THR A 48 0.14 -4.74 0.61
N GLY A 49 1.10 -5.29 -0.15
CA GLY A 49 2.16 -6.15 0.38
C GLY A 49 1.73 -7.58 0.76
N PHE A 50 0.52 -8.00 0.38
CA PHE A 50 0.04 -9.36 0.60
C PHE A 50 0.88 -10.42 -0.16
N ASP A 51 1.63 -10.01 -1.18
CA ASP A 51 2.57 -10.85 -1.93
C ASP A 51 3.93 -11.03 -1.21
N ALA A 52 4.14 -10.42 -0.05
CA ALA A 52 5.32 -10.68 0.79
C ALA A 52 5.55 -12.18 1.04
N SER A 53 4.47 -12.96 1.18
CA SER A 53 4.55 -14.42 1.28
C SER A 53 5.14 -15.10 0.04
N ALA A 54 5.03 -14.48 -1.14
CA ALA A 54 5.64 -14.96 -2.38
C ALA A 54 7.15 -14.66 -2.42
N HIS A 55 7.59 -13.52 -1.86
CA HIS A 55 9.01 -13.14 -1.83
C HIS A 55 9.85 -13.99 -0.87
N MET A 56 9.21 -14.68 0.07
CA MET A 56 9.83 -15.55 1.08
C MET A 56 9.56 -17.04 0.82
N THR A 57 9.19 -17.41 -0.41
CA THR A 57 8.88 -18.80 -0.74
C THR A 57 10.08 -19.73 -0.63
N GLU A 58 11.30 -19.24 -0.90
CA GLU A 58 12.53 -20.02 -0.77
C GLU A 58 12.76 -20.51 0.68
N GLU A 59 12.23 -19.80 1.67
CA GLU A 59 12.32 -20.13 3.11
C GLU A 59 11.05 -20.83 3.65
N THR A 60 10.04 -21.03 2.79
CA THR A 60 8.72 -21.55 3.18
C THR A 60 8.60 -23.05 2.93
N LYS A 61 8.25 -23.82 3.96
CA LYS A 61 7.92 -25.25 3.81
C LYS A 61 6.65 -25.43 2.98
N ASP A 62 6.67 -26.35 2.01
CA ASP A 62 5.57 -26.58 1.06
C ASP A 62 5.07 -25.27 0.39
N ALA A 63 6.00 -24.47 -0.12
CA ALA A 63 5.74 -23.13 -0.66
C ALA A 63 4.67 -23.10 -1.77
N ASP A 64 4.56 -24.17 -2.55
CA ASP A 64 3.58 -24.38 -3.62
C ASP A 64 2.12 -24.39 -3.13
N ARG A 65 1.89 -24.80 -1.88
CA ARG A 65 0.57 -24.81 -1.22
C ARG A 65 0.42 -23.72 -0.17
N ASN A 66 1.47 -23.48 0.61
CA ASN A 66 1.43 -22.55 1.74
C ASN A 66 1.57 -21.09 1.30
N GLY A 67 2.28 -20.80 0.21
CA GLY A 67 2.37 -19.44 -0.36
C GLY A 67 1.00 -18.87 -0.71
N PRO A 68 0.22 -19.53 -1.60
CA PRO A 68 -1.12 -19.06 -1.97
C PRO A 68 -2.10 -18.96 -0.79
N LYS A 69 -2.04 -19.93 0.14
CA LYS A 69 -2.85 -19.89 1.37
C LYS A 69 -2.47 -18.71 2.26
N GLY A 70 -1.18 -18.42 2.39
CA GLY A 70 -0.65 -17.27 3.12
C GLY A 70 -1.26 -15.97 2.59
N ILE A 71 -1.18 -15.74 1.28
CA ILE A 71 -1.75 -14.56 0.62
C ILE A 71 -3.26 -14.43 0.89
N ILE A 72 -4.03 -15.51 0.69
CA ILE A 72 -5.49 -15.45 0.86
C ILE A 72 -5.87 -15.25 2.33
N SER A 73 -5.19 -15.94 3.24
CA SER A 73 -5.46 -15.84 4.68
C SER A 73 -5.09 -14.46 5.22
N SER A 74 -3.98 -13.86 4.78
CA SER A 74 -3.57 -12.52 5.21
C SER A 74 -4.58 -11.47 4.76
N VAL A 75 -5.03 -11.52 3.50
CA VAL A 75 -6.09 -10.63 2.99
C VAL A 75 -7.39 -10.84 3.76
N GLY A 76 -7.81 -12.09 3.98
CA GLY A 76 -9.04 -12.41 4.72
C GLY A 76 -9.04 -11.89 6.16
N ILE A 77 -7.93 -12.10 6.89
CA ILE A 77 -7.77 -11.58 8.26
C ILE A 77 -7.78 -10.05 8.25
N SER A 78 -7.06 -9.42 7.32
CA SER A 78 -7.02 -7.96 7.18
C SER A 78 -8.39 -7.35 6.90
N ILE A 79 -9.25 -8.02 6.12
CA ILE A 79 -10.63 -7.57 5.90
C ILE A 79 -11.42 -7.57 7.21
N VAL A 80 -11.39 -8.67 7.97
CA VAL A 80 -12.18 -8.79 9.21
C VAL A 80 -11.68 -7.83 10.29
N VAL A 81 -10.36 -7.81 10.52
CA VAL A 81 -9.70 -6.97 11.53
C VAL A 81 -9.77 -5.50 11.10
N GLY A 82 -9.51 -5.17 9.84
CA GLY A 82 -9.60 -3.81 9.32
C GLY A 82 -11.02 -3.26 9.39
N TRP A 83 -12.02 -4.05 9.01
CA TRP A 83 -13.42 -3.64 9.08
C TRP A 83 -13.87 -3.34 10.51
N GLY A 84 -13.56 -4.22 11.47
CA GLY A 84 -13.90 -3.96 12.88
C GLY A 84 -13.17 -2.73 13.44
N TYR A 85 -11.98 -2.40 12.92
CA TYR A 85 -11.17 -1.28 13.38
C TYR A 85 -11.78 0.02 12.89
N ILE A 86 -12.09 0.08 11.59
CA ILE A 86 -12.75 1.22 10.95
C ILE A 86 -14.09 1.48 11.63
N LEU A 87 -14.91 0.44 11.83
CA LEU A 87 -16.17 0.58 12.57
C LEU A 87 -15.96 1.16 13.96
N GLY A 88 -15.01 0.63 14.73
CA GLY A 88 -14.71 1.12 16.07
C GLY A 88 -14.33 2.60 16.09
N ILE A 89 -13.58 3.07 15.09
CA ILE A 89 -13.25 4.48 14.92
C ILE A 89 -14.48 5.29 14.54
N THR A 90 -15.29 4.84 13.58
CA THR A 90 -16.48 5.58 13.14
C THR A 90 -17.48 5.78 14.28
N PHE A 91 -17.58 4.82 15.22
CA PHE A 91 -18.39 5.01 16.44
C PHE A 91 -17.80 6.03 17.42
N ALA A 92 -16.49 6.27 17.39
CA ALA A 92 -15.82 7.27 18.24
C ALA A 92 -15.75 8.67 17.60
N VAL A 93 -16.01 8.79 16.30
CA VAL A 93 -16.10 10.07 15.60
C VAL A 93 -17.37 10.80 16.03
N THR A 94 -17.21 11.98 16.64
CA THR A 94 -18.34 12.79 17.14
C THR A 94 -18.52 14.10 16.39
N ASP A 95 -17.44 14.73 15.92
CA ASP A 95 -17.45 15.98 15.16
C ASP A 95 -16.42 15.91 14.03
N ILE A 96 -16.89 15.79 12.78
CA ILE A 96 -16.00 15.62 11.61
C ILE A 96 -15.25 16.93 11.30
N LEU A 97 -15.90 18.09 11.41
CA LEU A 97 -15.30 19.38 11.09
C LEU A 97 -14.18 19.71 12.05
N TYR A 98 -14.38 19.46 13.35
CA TYR A 98 -13.34 19.65 14.35
C TYR A 98 -12.15 18.69 14.14
N LEU A 99 -12.40 17.44 13.72
CA LEU A 99 -11.33 16.47 13.47
C LEU A 99 -10.46 16.83 12.26
N LEU A 100 -11.03 17.48 11.25
CA LEU A 100 -10.32 17.90 10.04
C LEU A 100 -9.69 19.29 10.16
N SER A 101 -10.04 20.08 11.18
CA SER A 101 -9.49 21.42 11.39
C SER A 101 -8.00 21.38 11.74
N GLU A 102 -7.19 22.18 11.05
CA GLU A 102 -5.75 22.34 11.34
C GLU A 102 -5.47 23.00 12.69
N ASP A 103 -6.46 23.72 13.26
CA ASP A 103 -6.34 24.40 14.55
C ASP A 103 -6.49 23.46 15.76
N ASN A 104 -6.75 22.17 15.53
CA ASN A 104 -6.96 21.20 16.60
C ASN A 104 -5.64 20.72 17.25
N ASP A 105 -5.74 20.04 18.39
CA ASP A 105 -4.59 19.55 19.17
C ASP A 105 -3.66 18.62 18.37
N ALA A 106 -4.14 18.04 17.27
CA ALA A 106 -3.40 17.14 16.39
C ALA A 106 -3.15 17.72 14.99
N GLY A 107 -3.31 19.04 14.78
CA GLY A 107 -2.97 19.70 13.51
C GLY A 107 -3.69 19.13 12.28
N GLY A 108 -4.96 18.75 12.38
CA GLY A 108 -5.74 18.19 11.27
C GLY A 108 -5.57 16.68 11.04
N TYR A 109 -4.71 15.99 11.80
CA TYR A 109 -4.61 14.53 11.75
C TYR A 109 -5.80 13.86 12.45
N ALA A 110 -6.89 13.64 11.71
CA ALA A 110 -8.17 13.17 12.24
C ALA A 110 -8.08 11.93 13.15
N ILE A 111 -7.30 10.91 12.79
CA ILE A 111 -7.16 9.69 13.61
C ILE A 111 -6.43 10.00 14.92
N ALA A 112 -5.37 10.80 14.87
CA ALA A 112 -4.64 11.21 16.07
C ALA A 112 -5.54 12.04 17.01
N GLN A 113 -6.35 12.93 16.44
CA GLN A 113 -7.31 13.71 17.21
C GLN A 113 -8.41 12.85 17.85
N VAL A 114 -8.96 11.86 17.13
CA VAL A 114 -9.92 10.89 17.70
C VAL A 114 -9.31 10.17 18.90
N PHE A 115 -8.06 9.72 18.78
CA PHE A 115 -7.37 9.00 19.85
C PHE A 115 -7.16 9.89 21.07
N TYR A 116 -6.68 11.12 20.85
CA TYR A 116 -6.47 12.08 21.91
C TYR A 116 -7.79 12.48 22.61
N GLN A 117 -8.82 12.80 21.83
CA GLN A 117 -10.11 13.25 22.33
C GLN A 117 -10.87 12.15 23.10
N ALA A 118 -10.82 10.90 22.64
CA ALA A 118 -11.45 9.78 23.34
C ALA A 118 -10.93 9.64 24.78
N PHE A 119 -9.61 9.76 24.98
CA PHE A 119 -9.00 9.69 26.31
C PHE A 119 -9.21 10.97 27.12
N LYS A 120 -9.09 12.16 26.49
CA LYS A 120 -9.33 13.46 27.15
C LYS A 120 -10.75 13.55 27.70
N LYS A 121 -11.77 13.11 26.96
CA LYS A 121 -13.18 13.10 27.43
C LYS A 121 -13.42 12.13 28.60
N ARG A 122 -12.73 10.99 28.64
CA ARG A 122 -12.91 9.97 29.69
C ARG A 122 -12.15 10.26 30.99
N TYR A 123 -10.90 10.69 30.86
CA TYR A 123 -9.94 10.76 31.97
C TYR A 123 -9.45 12.19 32.27
N GLY A 124 -9.89 13.19 31.49
CA GLY A 124 -9.46 14.59 31.64
C GLY A 124 -8.08 14.89 31.04
N HIS A 125 -7.33 13.88 30.59
CA HIS A 125 -6.03 14.04 29.94
C HIS A 125 -5.87 13.07 28.74
N GLY A 126 -5.16 13.52 27.69
CA GLY A 126 -5.03 12.77 26.43
C GLY A 126 -3.87 11.75 26.36
N THR A 127 -3.11 11.57 27.46
CA THR A 127 -1.89 10.74 27.50
C THR A 127 -2.08 9.32 26.97
N GLY A 128 -3.23 8.68 27.25
CA GLY A 128 -3.50 7.33 26.76
C GLY A 128 -3.71 7.27 25.24
N GLY A 129 -4.22 8.35 24.64
CA GLY A 129 -4.32 8.50 23.19
C GLY A 129 -2.92 8.59 22.56
N THR A 130 -2.03 9.39 23.16
CA THR A 130 -0.62 9.49 22.74
C THR A 130 0.11 8.15 22.84
N ILE A 131 -0.08 7.38 23.92
CA ILE A 131 0.51 6.04 24.04
C ILE A 131 0.01 5.11 22.93
N CYS A 132 -1.28 5.17 22.59
CA CYS A 132 -1.82 4.40 21.47
C CYS A 132 -1.16 4.79 20.14
N LEU A 133 -0.85 6.08 19.92
CA LEU A 133 -0.12 6.53 18.72
C LEU A 133 1.33 6.03 18.70
N VAL A 134 2.00 5.92 19.85
CA VAL A 134 3.34 5.31 19.93
C VAL A 134 3.30 3.84 19.51
N ILE A 135 2.27 3.09 19.91
CA ILE A 135 2.08 1.69 19.46
C ILE A 135 1.91 1.63 17.94
N VAL A 136 1.15 2.56 17.35
CA VAL A 136 1.00 2.67 15.89
C VAL A 136 2.35 2.98 15.22
N ALA A 137 3.14 3.89 15.78
CA ALA A 137 4.47 4.21 15.26
C ALA A 137 5.41 3.00 15.28
N VAL A 138 5.40 2.20 16.35
CA VAL A 138 6.15 0.94 16.45
C VAL A 138 5.67 -0.07 15.40
N ALA A 139 4.36 -0.19 15.18
CA ALA A 139 3.82 -1.08 14.14
C ALA A 139 4.25 -0.65 12.73
N ILE A 140 4.27 0.65 12.43
CA ILE A 140 4.78 1.20 11.16
C ILE A 140 6.28 0.89 11.00
N PHE A 141 7.06 0.99 12.06
CA PHE A 141 8.48 0.62 12.04
C PHE A 141 8.68 -0.87 11.66
N PHE A 142 7.91 -1.79 12.25
CA PHE A 142 7.93 -3.20 11.85
C PHE A 142 7.50 -3.43 10.39
N CYS A 143 6.49 -2.69 9.92
CA CYS A 143 6.08 -2.72 8.52
C CYS A 143 7.21 -2.27 7.57
N GLY A 144 7.91 -1.20 7.92
CA GLY A 144 9.09 -0.72 7.19
C GLY A 144 10.20 -1.76 7.13
N MET A 145 10.52 -2.41 8.26
CA MET A 145 11.50 -3.50 8.29
C MET A 145 11.10 -4.66 7.38
N SER A 146 9.83 -5.10 7.43
CA SER A 146 9.33 -6.17 6.55
C SER A 146 9.43 -5.79 5.06
N SER A 147 9.15 -4.53 4.74
CA SER A 147 9.24 -4.02 3.36
C SER A 147 10.69 -4.03 2.86
N VAL A 148 11.65 -3.62 3.69
CA VAL A 148 13.09 -3.66 3.36
C VAL A 148 13.56 -5.10 3.15
N THR A 149 13.15 -6.03 4.01
CA THR A 149 13.46 -7.46 3.85
C THR A 149 12.94 -7.99 2.51
N SER A 150 11.66 -7.76 2.20
CA SER A 150 11.05 -8.19 0.93
C SER A 150 11.76 -7.59 -0.29
N ASN A 151 12.05 -6.28 -0.26
CA ASN A 151 12.71 -5.60 -1.37
C ASN A 151 14.14 -6.12 -1.59
N SER A 152 14.90 -6.36 -0.52
CA SER A 152 16.26 -6.88 -0.61
C SER A 152 16.32 -8.29 -1.19
N ARG A 153 15.34 -9.14 -0.90
CA ARG A 153 15.21 -10.50 -1.46
C ARG A 153 14.88 -10.46 -2.94
N MET A 154 13.94 -9.59 -3.35
CA MET A 154 13.64 -9.36 -4.75
C MET A 154 14.88 -8.84 -5.50
N ALA A 155 15.57 -7.85 -4.94
CA ALA A 155 16.79 -7.29 -5.51
C ALA A 155 17.89 -8.34 -5.68
N TYR A 156 18.09 -9.22 -4.69
CA TYR A 156 19.00 -10.34 -4.77
C TYR A 156 18.62 -11.31 -5.90
N ALA A 157 17.35 -11.72 -6.00
CA ALA A 157 16.87 -12.63 -7.04
C ALA A 157 17.06 -12.05 -8.46
N PHE A 158 16.73 -10.77 -8.67
CA PHE A 158 16.99 -10.09 -9.95
C PHE A 158 18.49 -10.01 -10.25
N SER A 159 19.32 -9.80 -9.23
CA SER A 159 20.78 -9.75 -9.40
C SER A 159 21.37 -11.13 -9.73
N ARG A 160 20.83 -12.20 -9.16
CA ARG A 160 21.16 -13.59 -9.50
C ARG A 160 20.94 -13.88 -10.98
N ASP A 161 19.83 -13.37 -11.52
CA ASP A 161 19.49 -13.51 -12.95
C ASP A 161 20.26 -12.52 -13.86
N GLY A 162 21.21 -11.77 -13.31
CA GLY A 162 21.99 -10.77 -14.05
C GLY A 162 21.17 -9.56 -14.50
N ALA A 163 19.95 -9.39 -13.98
CA ALA A 163 18.97 -8.40 -14.41
C ALA A 163 19.23 -6.98 -13.89
N MET A 164 20.23 -6.79 -13.02
CA MET A 164 20.59 -5.49 -12.46
C MET A 164 22.01 -5.05 -12.82
N PRO A 165 22.23 -3.72 -13.00
CA PRO A 165 23.58 -3.19 -13.16
C PRO A 165 24.39 -3.46 -11.89
N LEU A 166 25.65 -3.87 -12.05
CA LEU A 166 26.52 -4.35 -10.94
C LEU A 166 25.92 -5.55 -10.17
N SER A 167 25.22 -6.45 -10.87
CA SER A 167 24.65 -7.69 -10.31
C SER A 167 25.61 -8.49 -9.41
N SER A 168 26.91 -8.46 -9.71
CA SER A 168 27.96 -9.13 -8.92
C SER A 168 28.13 -8.60 -7.49
N LEU A 169 27.73 -7.35 -7.21
CA LEU A 169 27.74 -6.77 -5.86
C LEU A 169 26.47 -7.13 -5.10
N TRP A 170 25.31 -6.98 -5.75
CA TRP A 170 24.00 -7.17 -5.14
C TRP A 170 23.64 -8.65 -4.90
N HIS A 171 24.26 -9.57 -5.63
CA HIS A 171 24.11 -11.01 -5.45
C HIS A 171 24.91 -11.57 -4.26
N GLN A 172 25.76 -10.78 -3.60
CA GLN A 172 26.55 -11.30 -2.48
C GLN A 172 25.69 -11.44 -1.22
N VAL A 173 25.71 -12.64 -0.64
CA VAL A 173 25.07 -12.98 0.63
C VAL A 173 26.11 -13.21 1.72
N ASN A 174 25.76 -12.89 2.97
CA ASN A 174 26.61 -13.17 4.13
C ASN A 174 26.47 -14.64 4.61
N ASN A 175 27.15 -14.99 5.70
CA ASN A 175 27.07 -16.32 6.33
C ASN A 175 25.67 -16.70 6.86
N GLN A 176 24.75 -15.75 6.95
CA GLN A 176 23.36 -15.95 7.37
C GLN A 176 22.40 -15.89 6.17
N GLU A 177 22.91 -16.01 4.94
CA GLU A 177 22.15 -15.96 3.69
C GLU A 177 21.40 -14.63 3.48
N VAL A 178 21.88 -13.53 4.07
CA VAL A 178 21.28 -12.19 3.93
C VAL A 178 22.07 -11.37 2.89
N PRO A 179 21.39 -10.78 1.88
CA PRO A 179 22.03 -9.94 0.86
C PRO A 179 22.29 -8.52 1.39
N ILE A 180 23.32 -8.35 2.21
CA ILE A 180 23.61 -7.09 2.93
C ILE A 180 23.71 -5.87 1.99
N TYR A 181 24.37 -6.02 0.83
CA TYR A 181 24.50 -4.90 -0.12
C TYR A 181 23.16 -4.49 -0.72
N ALA A 182 22.28 -5.44 -1.01
CA ALA A 182 20.92 -5.15 -1.49
C ALA A 182 20.06 -4.48 -0.39
N VAL A 183 20.25 -4.85 0.87
CA VAL A 183 19.61 -4.19 2.03
C VAL A 183 20.04 -2.72 2.11
N TRP A 184 21.35 -2.45 2.09
CA TRP A 184 21.85 -1.06 2.15
C TRP A 184 21.44 -0.22 0.95
N LEU A 185 21.41 -0.80 -0.25
CA LEU A 185 20.87 -0.13 -1.43
C LEU A 185 19.40 0.27 -1.21
N SER A 186 18.58 -0.66 -0.70
CA SER A 186 17.17 -0.41 -0.41
C SER A 186 17.00 0.72 0.60
N VAL A 187 17.75 0.66 1.72
CA VAL A 187 17.71 1.68 2.77
C VAL A 187 18.17 3.04 2.25
N PHE A 188 19.24 3.09 1.46
CA PHE A 188 19.77 4.33 0.91
C PHE A 188 18.77 4.99 -0.04
N ILE A 189 18.16 4.23 -0.96
CA ILE A 189 17.14 4.74 -1.88
C ILE A 189 15.91 5.22 -1.08
N SER A 190 15.43 4.44 -0.12
CA SER A 190 14.31 4.84 0.75
C SER A 190 14.63 6.11 1.55
N PHE A 191 15.87 6.27 2.02
CA PHE A 191 16.31 7.49 2.72
C PHE A 191 16.32 8.70 1.78
N CYS A 192 16.85 8.56 0.55
CA CYS A 192 16.79 9.62 -0.45
C CYS A 192 15.35 10.00 -0.82
N MET A 193 14.45 9.03 -0.93
CA MET A 193 13.03 9.28 -1.15
C MET A 193 12.38 9.95 0.06
N ALA A 194 12.77 9.59 1.28
CA ALA A 194 12.26 10.24 2.49
C ALA A 194 12.72 11.70 2.60
N LEU A 195 13.95 12.02 2.15
CA LEU A 195 14.46 13.40 2.16
C LEU A 195 13.59 14.38 1.36
N THR A 196 12.83 13.92 0.36
CA THR A 196 11.92 14.80 -0.39
C THR A 196 10.82 15.39 0.49
N SER A 197 10.47 14.72 1.61
CA SER A 197 9.47 15.23 2.56
C SER A 197 9.95 16.47 3.32
N LEU A 198 11.26 16.72 3.42
CA LEU A 198 11.79 17.95 4.04
C LEU A 198 11.56 19.17 3.14
N GLY A 199 11.47 18.97 1.82
CA GLY A 199 11.29 20.05 0.87
C GLY A 199 9.82 20.38 0.60
N SER A 200 8.98 19.36 0.43
CA SER A 200 7.55 19.56 0.12
C SER A 200 6.72 18.33 0.49
N ILE A 201 5.60 18.55 1.19
CA ILE A 201 4.63 17.49 1.49
C ILE A 201 3.96 16.97 0.21
N VAL A 202 3.72 17.84 -0.77
CA VAL A 202 3.17 17.49 -2.09
C VAL A 202 4.10 16.50 -2.81
N ALA A 203 5.41 16.73 -2.74
CA ALA A 203 6.39 15.81 -3.32
C ALA A 203 6.36 14.45 -2.61
N PHE A 204 6.25 14.44 -1.28
CA PHE A 204 6.14 13.20 -0.51
C PHE A 204 4.87 12.41 -0.85
N GLU A 205 3.71 13.06 -0.93
CA GLU A 205 2.44 12.43 -1.30
C GLU A 205 2.46 11.88 -2.73
N ALA A 206 3.08 12.61 -3.66
CA ALA A 206 3.31 12.12 -5.01
C ALA A 206 4.16 10.83 -4.99
N MET A 207 5.23 10.78 -4.20
CA MET A 207 6.07 9.59 -4.05
C MET A 207 5.31 8.39 -3.48
N VAL A 208 4.51 8.60 -2.44
CA VAL A 208 3.66 7.54 -1.83
C VAL A 208 2.65 7.00 -2.86
N SER A 209 2.09 7.89 -3.68
CA SER A 209 1.12 7.53 -4.71
C SER A 209 1.76 6.72 -5.85
N ILE A 210 2.97 7.10 -6.30
CA ILE A 210 3.74 6.31 -7.27
C ILE A 210 4.06 4.92 -6.72
N ALA A 211 4.51 4.83 -5.46
CA ALA A 211 4.83 3.55 -4.84
C ALA A 211 3.60 2.63 -4.82
N THR A 212 2.43 3.18 -4.51
CA THR A 212 1.18 2.44 -4.44
C THR A 212 0.69 2.00 -5.82
N ILE A 213 0.58 2.92 -6.78
CA ILE A 213 0.15 2.58 -8.15
C ILE A 213 1.15 1.66 -8.83
N GLY A 214 2.45 1.94 -8.71
CA GLY A 214 3.51 1.14 -9.30
C GLY A 214 3.44 -0.31 -8.83
N LEU A 215 3.21 -0.53 -7.54
CA LEU A 215 3.01 -1.87 -6.97
C LEU A 215 1.77 -2.56 -7.55
N TYR A 216 0.63 -1.87 -7.64
CA TYR A 216 -0.58 -2.46 -8.20
C TYR A 216 -0.47 -2.77 -9.70
N ILE A 217 0.16 -1.89 -10.47
CA ILE A 217 0.48 -2.13 -11.88
C ILE A 217 1.39 -3.35 -12.01
N ALA A 218 2.41 -3.48 -11.14
CA ALA A 218 3.28 -4.65 -11.10
C ALA A 218 2.51 -5.94 -10.79
N TYR A 219 1.48 -5.90 -9.94
CA TYR A 219 0.59 -7.05 -9.72
C TYR A 219 -0.30 -7.37 -10.93
N ALA A 220 -0.78 -6.34 -11.64
CA ALA A 220 -1.67 -6.52 -12.78
C ALA A 220 -0.98 -7.16 -13.99
N PHE A 221 0.31 -6.87 -14.23
CA PHE A 221 1.02 -7.39 -15.40
C PHE A 221 1.06 -8.93 -15.47
N PRO A 222 1.54 -9.67 -14.44
CA PRO A 222 1.51 -11.13 -14.45
C PRO A 222 0.09 -11.70 -14.60
N ILE A 223 -0.90 -11.08 -13.95
CA ILE A 223 -2.30 -11.51 -14.03
C ILE A 223 -2.83 -11.33 -15.46
N PHE A 224 -2.56 -10.17 -16.08
CA PHE A 224 -2.94 -9.86 -17.44
C PHE A 224 -2.31 -10.84 -18.44
N PHE A 225 -1.01 -11.10 -18.32
CA PHE A 225 -0.32 -12.06 -19.18
C PHE A 225 -0.82 -13.50 -18.97
N ARG A 226 -1.18 -13.87 -17.73
CA ARG A 226 -1.80 -15.16 -17.42
C ARG A 226 -3.14 -15.35 -18.14
N VAL A 227 -4.01 -14.34 -18.14
CA VAL A 227 -5.35 -14.45 -18.75
C VAL A 227 -5.35 -14.29 -20.28
N THR A 228 -4.32 -13.67 -20.85
CA THR A 228 -4.20 -13.41 -22.29
C THR A 228 -3.25 -14.38 -23.00
N LEU A 229 -1.94 -14.17 -22.87
CA LEU A 229 -0.87 -14.83 -23.63
C LEU A 229 -0.54 -16.23 -23.13
N ALA A 230 -0.48 -16.41 -21.80
CA ALA A 230 -0.07 -17.67 -21.20
C ALA A 230 -1.23 -18.65 -20.98
N LYS A 231 -2.47 -18.32 -21.38
CA LYS A 231 -3.67 -19.15 -21.16
C LYS A 231 -3.51 -20.59 -21.67
N LYS A 232 -2.78 -20.79 -22.76
CA LYS A 232 -2.54 -22.11 -23.37
C LYS A 232 -1.33 -22.86 -22.82
N HIS A 233 -0.38 -22.16 -22.21
CA HIS A 233 0.90 -22.73 -21.73
C HIS A 233 0.97 -22.82 -20.21
N PHE A 234 -0.09 -22.39 -19.51
CA PHE A 234 -0.13 -22.40 -18.05
C PHE A 234 -0.26 -23.83 -17.52
N VAL A 235 0.73 -24.27 -16.75
CA VAL A 235 0.69 -25.54 -16.01
C VAL A 235 0.13 -25.27 -14.61
N PRO A 236 -1.00 -25.89 -14.23
CA PRO A 236 -1.56 -25.73 -12.90
C PRO A 236 -0.63 -26.26 -11.80
N GLY A 237 -0.39 -25.44 -10.78
CA GLY A 237 0.23 -25.89 -9.53
C GLY A 237 -0.78 -26.60 -8.61
N PRO A 238 -0.32 -27.12 -7.45
CA PRO A 238 -1.15 -27.82 -6.47
C PRO A 238 -2.31 -26.96 -5.92
N PHE A 239 -2.14 -25.64 -5.92
CA PHE A 239 -3.20 -24.67 -5.70
C PHE A 239 -3.62 -24.05 -7.04
N ASN A 240 -4.89 -24.24 -7.42
CA ASN A 240 -5.44 -23.65 -8.63
C ASN A 240 -6.92 -23.29 -8.45
N LEU A 241 -7.30 -22.11 -8.97
CA LEU A 241 -8.69 -21.62 -9.02
C LEU A 241 -9.50 -22.22 -10.19
N GLY A 242 -8.89 -23.06 -11.01
CA GLY A 242 -9.54 -23.71 -12.15
C GLY A 242 -10.14 -22.70 -13.12
N ARG A 243 -11.41 -22.90 -13.50
CA ARG A 243 -12.13 -22.05 -14.46
C ARG A 243 -12.36 -20.62 -13.94
N TYR A 244 -12.45 -20.44 -12.62
CA TYR A 244 -12.63 -19.12 -12.01
C TYR A 244 -11.37 -18.26 -12.10
N GLY A 245 -10.19 -18.85 -12.30
CA GLY A 245 -8.93 -18.11 -12.38
C GLY A 245 -8.90 -17.07 -13.51
N VAL A 246 -9.59 -17.32 -14.63
CA VAL A 246 -9.67 -16.37 -15.75
C VAL A 246 -10.62 -15.20 -15.41
N VAL A 247 -11.77 -15.49 -14.81
CA VAL A 247 -12.75 -14.46 -14.42
C VAL A 247 -12.16 -13.55 -13.35
N VAL A 248 -11.60 -14.15 -12.28
CA VAL A 248 -10.93 -13.41 -11.20
C VAL A 248 -9.76 -12.59 -11.75
N GLY A 249 -9.00 -13.12 -12.71
CA GLY A 249 -7.90 -12.38 -13.33
C GLY A 249 -8.36 -11.14 -14.10
N TRP A 250 -9.43 -11.23 -14.88
CA TRP A 250 -9.99 -10.06 -15.57
C TRP A 250 -10.56 -9.02 -14.61
N VAL A 251 -11.27 -9.46 -13.56
CA VAL A 251 -11.78 -8.58 -12.51
C VAL A 251 -10.61 -7.84 -11.82
N ALA A 252 -9.53 -8.55 -11.49
CA ALA A 252 -8.35 -7.95 -10.88
C ALA A 252 -7.68 -6.91 -11.77
N VAL A 253 -7.49 -7.20 -13.08
CA VAL A 253 -6.90 -6.24 -14.02
C VAL A 253 -7.80 -5.01 -14.19
N LEU A 254 -9.11 -5.20 -14.37
CA LEU A 254 -10.04 -4.08 -14.50
C LEU A 254 -10.11 -3.23 -13.22
N TRP A 255 -10.04 -3.87 -12.05
CA TRP A 255 -9.96 -3.17 -10.77
C TRP A 255 -8.69 -2.33 -10.67
N VAL A 256 -7.53 -2.90 -11.01
CA VAL A 256 -6.25 -2.16 -11.01
C VAL A 256 -6.28 -0.97 -11.98
N LEU A 257 -6.89 -1.13 -13.17
CA LEU A 257 -7.10 -0.02 -14.09
C LEU A 257 -8.00 1.07 -13.49
N THR A 258 -9.09 0.66 -12.84
CA THR A 258 -10.04 1.58 -12.19
C THR A 258 -9.35 2.40 -11.09
N ILE A 259 -8.65 1.75 -10.16
CA ILE A 259 -7.93 2.46 -9.08
C ILE A 259 -6.81 3.33 -9.63
N SER A 260 -6.11 2.92 -10.70
CA SER A 260 -5.03 3.72 -11.29
C SER A 260 -5.56 5.04 -11.86
N VAL A 261 -6.75 5.00 -12.46
CA VAL A 261 -7.47 6.22 -12.88
C VAL A 261 -7.90 7.02 -11.66
N LEU A 262 -8.51 6.40 -10.65
CA LEU A 262 -8.98 7.13 -9.45
C LEU A 262 -7.83 7.84 -8.71
N PHE A 263 -6.69 7.19 -8.53
CA PHE A 263 -5.50 7.81 -7.94
C PHE A 263 -4.90 8.93 -8.80
N SER A 264 -5.27 9.00 -10.07
CA SER A 264 -4.84 10.05 -11.00
C SER A 264 -5.77 11.27 -10.97
N LEU A 265 -6.94 11.18 -10.32
CA LEU A 265 -7.91 12.27 -10.29
C LEU A 265 -7.61 13.27 -9.15
N PRO A 266 -8.06 14.54 -9.26
CA PRO A 266 -7.79 15.57 -8.26
C PRO A 266 -8.50 15.31 -6.92
N VAL A 267 -7.74 15.30 -5.82
CA VAL A 267 -8.29 15.06 -4.47
C VAL A 267 -8.81 16.31 -3.79
N SER A 268 -8.52 17.50 -4.36
CA SER A 268 -8.90 18.79 -3.79
C SER A 268 -9.10 19.87 -4.87
N TYR A 269 -9.94 20.85 -4.56
CA TYR A 269 -10.30 21.99 -5.40
C TYR A 269 -10.30 23.30 -4.59
N PRO A 270 -9.82 24.42 -5.17
CA PRO A 270 -9.37 24.59 -6.55
C PRO A 270 -8.01 23.94 -6.83
N ILE A 271 -7.78 23.52 -8.09
CA ILE A 271 -6.51 22.93 -8.53
C ILE A 271 -5.48 24.05 -8.72
N THR A 272 -4.49 24.08 -7.84
CA THR A 272 -3.33 24.97 -7.88
C THR A 272 -2.06 24.13 -8.02
N ILE A 273 -0.90 24.77 -8.14
CA ILE A 273 0.40 24.06 -8.15
C ILE A 273 0.62 23.29 -6.83
N GLU A 274 0.03 23.75 -5.73
CA GLU A 274 0.18 23.14 -4.42
C GLU A 274 -0.84 22.02 -4.16
N THR A 275 -1.97 22.02 -4.86
CA THR A 275 -3.05 21.02 -4.69
C THR A 275 -3.17 20.04 -5.85
N LEU A 276 -2.38 20.23 -6.92
CA LEU A 276 -2.39 19.32 -8.07
C LEU A 276 -1.92 17.93 -7.66
N ASN A 277 -2.71 16.92 -8.04
CA ASN A 277 -2.28 15.54 -7.91
C ASN A 277 -1.20 15.22 -8.96
N TYR A 278 0.07 15.18 -8.54
CA TYR A 278 1.23 14.89 -9.41
C TYR A 278 1.43 13.41 -9.76
N THR A 279 0.59 12.53 -9.22
CA THR A 279 0.66 11.09 -9.44
C THR A 279 0.68 10.68 -10.93
N PRO A 280 -0.17 11.21 -11.83
CA PRO A 280 -0.18 10.81 -13.24
C PRO A 280 1.13 11.14 -13.95
N VAL A 281 1.68 12.32 -13.66
CA VAL A 281 2.96 12.79 -14.21
C VAL A 281 4.06 11.84 -13.79
N ALA A 282 4.11 11.51 -12.51
CA ALA A 282 5.20 10.73 -11.97
C ALA A 282 5.12 9.24 -12.37
N VAL A 283 3.91 8.66 -12.44
CA VAL A 283 3.68 7.33 -13.04
C VAL A 283 4.05 7.32 -14.52
N GLY A 284 3.67 8.36 -15.28
CA GLY A 284 4.05 8.51 -16.69
C GLY A 284 5.56 8.56 -16.88
N CYS A 285 6.27 9.36 -16.09
CA CYS A 285 7.72 9.43 -16.09
C CYS A 285 8.36 8.07 -15.79
N LEU A 286 7.86 7.35 -14.78
CA LEU A 286 8.37 6.02 -14.44
C LEU A 286 8.17 5.02 -15.58
N LEU A 287 6.97 4.98 -16.17
CA LEU A 287 6.68 4.10 -17.31
C LEU A 287 7.58 4.39 -18.51
N ILE A 288 7.79 5.68 -18.82
CA ILE A 288 8.73 6.09 -19.88
C ILE A 288 10.13 5.60 -19.55
N LEU A 289 10.62 5.81 -18.33
CA LEU A 289 11.96 5.40 -17.91
C LEU A 289 12.15 3.87 -18.06
N VAL A 290 11.20 3.08 -17.57
CA VAL A 290 11.23 1.61 -17.66
C VAL A 290 11.17 1.13 -19.10
N LEU A 291 10.27 1.69 -19.93
CA LEU A 291 10.15 1.32 -21.34
C LEU A 291 11.39 1.72 -22.14
N SER A 292 11.93 2.92 -21.91
CA SER A 292 13.17 3.37 -22.52
C SER A 292 14.33 2.46 -22.14
N TYR A 293 14.48 2.09 -20.87
CA TYR A 293 15.50 1.15 -20.42
C TYR A 293 15.37 -0.22 -21.10
N TRP A 294 14.14 -0.76 -21.19
CA TRP A 294 13.87 -2.02 -21.87
C TRP A 294 14.22 -1.99 -23.36
N ILE A 295 13.81 -0.93 -24.07
CA ILE A 295 14.04 -0.77 -25.52
C ILE A 295 15.53 -0.55 -25.83
N ILE A 296 16.22 0.26 -25.03
CA ILE A 296 17.63 0.64 -25.28
C ILE A 296 18.58 -0.48 -24.86
N SER A 297 18.31 -1.14 -23.73
CA SER A 297 19.26 -2.09 -23.13
C SER A 297 18.63 -3.45 -22.86
N GLY A 298 17.60 -3.51 -22.00
CA GLY A 298 17.12 -4.76 -21.40
C GLY A 298 16.80 -5.88 -22.40
N ARG A 299 16.11 -5.55 -23.50
CA ARG A 299 15.71 -6.53 -24.51
C ARG A 299 16.86 -7.22 -25.25
N HIS A 300 18.07 -6.64 -25.21
CA HIS A 300 19.22 -7.14 -25.96
C HIS A 300 20.03 -8.18 -25.19
N TRP A 301 19.95 -8.20 -23.86
CA TRP A 301 20.79 -9.07 -23.02
C TRP A 301 20.00 -9.89 -21.99
N PHE A 302 18.77 -9.50 -21.63
CA PHE A 302 17.97 -10.24 -20.66
C PHE A 302 17.36 -11.51 -21.28
N LYS A 303 17.79 -12.68 -20.80
CA LYS A 303 17.36 -14.00 -21.32
C LYS A 303 16.26 -14.67 -20.50
N GLY A 304 15.75 -14.01 -19.46
CA GLY A 304 14.77 -14.57 -18.52
C GLY A 304 15.41 -15.20 -17.28
N PRO A 305 14.59 -15.70 -16.34
CA PRO A 305 15.05 -16.25 -15.07
C PRO A 305 15.86 -17.53 -15.28
N ILE A 306 16.97 -17.65 -14.56
CA ILE A 306 17.85 -18.82 -14.66
C ILE A 306 17.29 -19.90 -13.74
N THR A 307 16.97 -21.06 -14.31
CA THR A 307 16.50 -22.21 -13.53
C THR A 307 17.69 -22.87 -12.84
N ASN A 308 17.78 -22.70 -11.52
CA ASN A 308 18.67 -23.52 -10.70
C ASN A 308 18.00 -24.89 -10.53
N ILE A 309 18.51 -25.89 -11.24
CA ILE A 309 18.16 -27.30 -11.08
C ILE A 309 18.90 -27.83 -9.85
#